data_AF-A0A936VBC3-F1
#
_entry.id   AF-A0A936VBC3-F1
#
_cell.length_a   1.000
_cell.length_b   1.000
_cell.length_c   1.000
_cell.angle_alpha   90.00
_cell.angle_beta   90.00
_cell.angle_gamma   90.00
#
_symmetry.space_group_name_H-M   'P 1'
#
loop_
_entity.id
_entity.type
_entity.pdbx_description
1 polymer ?
#
loop_
_entity_poly.entity_id
_entity_poly.type
_entity_poly.pdbx_seq_one_letter_code
_entity_poly.pdbx_strand_id
1 'polypeptide(L)'
;MKRSVFSLFLIAVTAVFTVGQGTTIVRKELAPAEIARIIKKVSENESAFREALKDYVFTRRASMSNIGLGGQVTGTYRRDSFMTFNADGGRFEKILFAPISTLTEMTVTPEDLEDLGGVNPFALEPYAIPQYNFNFQGVERIDDYDLYVFDVAPKVIPDPKSPNSDCSSAAFGSIFRIL
;
A
#
# COMPACT_ATOMS: atom_id res chain seq x y z
N MET A 1 42.08 44.97 -43.28
CA MET A 1 42.46 43.54 -43.24
C MET A 1 41.82 42.90 -42.02
N LYS A 2 41.13 41.77 -42.25
CA LYS A 2 40.30 41.00 -41.31
C LYS A 2 41.12 40.40 -40.18
N ARG A 3 40.61 40.41 -38.93
CA ARG A 3 40.61 39.25 -38.01
C ARG A 3 39.41 39.34 -37.04
N SER A 4 38.38 38.57 -37.37
CA SER A 4 37.33 38.09 -36.47
C SER A 4 37.92 37.01 -35.56
N VAL A 5 37.34 36.77 -34.37
CA VAL A 5 36.94 35.42 -33.88
C VAL A 5 36.37 35.48 -32.45
N PHE A 6 35.10 35.08 -32.36
CA PHE A 6 34.37 34.31 -31.34
C PHE A 6 34.25 34.79 -29.88
N SER A 7 33.05 35.30 -29.62
CA SER A 7 32.40 35.36 -28.31
C SER A 7 32.15 33.93 -27.78
N LEU A 8 32.73 33.61 -26.62
CA LEU A 8 32.55 32.33 -25.93
C LEU A 8 31.40 32.48 -24.92
N PHE A 9 30.19 32.06 -25.29
CA PHE A 9 29.06 31.91 -24.37
C PHE A 9 29.31 30.68 -23.48
N LEU A 10 29.67 30.91 -22.22
CA LEU A 10 29.80 29.86 -21.21
C LEU A 10 28.39 29.46 -20.74
N ILE A 11 27.83 28.40 -21.32
CA ILE A 11 26.60 27.77 -20.84
C ILE A 11 26.95 26.98 -19.57
N ALA A 12 26.58 27.50 -18.41
CA ALA A 12 26.58 26.76 -17.16
C ALA A 12 25.41 25.77 -17.16
N VAL A 13 25.69 24.51 -17.50
CA VAL A 13 24.76 23.40 -17.30
C VAL A 13 24.72 23.12 -15.79
N THR A 14 23.73 23.67 -15.10
CA THR A 14 23.39 23.25 -13.74
C THR A 14 22.79 21.85 -13.80
N ALA A 15 23.59 20.83 -13.50
CA ALA A 15 23.07 19.50 -13.20
C ALA A 15 22.27 19.58 -11.90
N VAL A 16 20.94 19.50 -12.02
CA VAL A 16 20.06 19.25 -10.88
C VAL A 16 20.29 17.80 -10.47
N PHE A 17 21.14 17.58 -9.47
CA PHE A 17 21.22 16.28 -8.81
C PHE A 17 19.98 16.14 -7.93
N THR A 18 19.01 15.35 -8.37
CA THR A 18 17.98 14.80 -7.50
C THR A 18 18.65 13.80 -6.57
N VAL A 19 18.83 14.17 -5.29
CA VAL A 19 19.19 13.22 -4.24
C VAL A 19 17.96 12.36 -3.98
N GLY A 20 17.86 11.22 -4.67
CA GLY A 20 17.05 10.12 -4.18
C GLY A 20 17.72 9.58 -2.92
N GLN A 21 17.05 9.68 -1.77
CA GLN A 21 17.47 8.97 -0.56
C GLN A 21 17.32 7.47 -0.81
N GLY A 22 18.34 6.85 -1.43
CA GLY A 22 18.49 5.41 -1.46
C GLY A 22 19.02 4.97 -0.10
N THR A 23 18.11 4.66 0.82
CA THR A 23 18.48 3.99 2.07
C THR A 23 19.06 2.61 1.72
N THR A 24 20.26 2.33 2.24
CA THR A 24 21.00 1.10 1.93
C THR A 24 20.71 0.06 3.01
N ILE A 25 20.27 -1.13 2.61
CA ILE A 25 20.08 -2.26 3.52
C ILE A 25 21.45 -2.81 3.92
N VAL A 26 21.76 -2.75 5.22
CA VAL A 26 22.96 -3.34 5.80
C VAL A 26 22.65 -4.80 6.14
N ARG A 27 23.32 -5.73 5.45
CA ARG A 27 23.19 -7.15 5.75
C ARG A 27 23.67 -7.41 7.18
N LYS A 28 22.76 -7.92 7.99
CA LYS A 28 23.00 -8.38 9.36
C LYS A 28 22.56 -9.83 9.43
N GLU A 29 23.32 -10.67 10.12
CA GLU A 29 22.87 -12.02 10.43
C GLU A 29 22.22 -12.01 11.81
N LEU A 30 21.00 -12.53 11.89
CA LEU A 30 20.26 -12.72 13.13
C LEU A 30 20.08 -14.21 13.37
N ALA A 31 20.11 -14.61 14.64
CA ALA A 31 19.77 -15.98 15.00
C ALA A 31 18.31 -16.29 14.61
N PRO A 32 17.99 -17.51 14.16
CA PRO A 32 16.62 -17.88 13.78
C PRO A 32 15.58 -17.62 14.89
N ALA A 33 15.97 -17.80 16.15
CA ALA A 33 15.11 -17.53 17.30
C ALA A 33 14.73 -16.04 17.43
N GLU A 34 15.64 -15.13 17.07
CA GLU A 34 15.40 -13.69 17.11
C GLU A 34 14.44 -13.26 16.00
N ILE A 35 14.61 -13.81 14.80
CA ILE A 35 13.70 -13.59 13.67
C ILE A 35 12.27 -14.03 14.04
N ALA A 36 12.12 -15.22 14.62
CA ALA A 36 10.82 -15.71 15.07
C ALA A 36 10.20 -14.82 16.15
N ARG A 37 11.01 -14.29 17.07
CA ARG A 37 10.56 -13.33 18.10
C ARG A 37 10.05 -12.03 17.47
N ILE A 38 10.76 -11.49 16.47
CA ILE A 38 10.36 -10.26 15.77
C ILE A 38 9.02 -10.49 15.05
N ILE A 39 8.90 -11.55 14.24
CA ILE A 39 7.65 -11.87 13.51
C ILE A 39 6.48 -12.04 14.49
N LYS A 40 6.69 -12.73 15.61
CA LYS A 40 5.68 -12.88 16.67
C LYS A 40 5.26 -11.52 17.23
N LYS A 41 6.22 -10.64 17.54
CA LYS A 41 5.93 -9.33 18.11
C LYS A 41 5.14 -8.43 17.14
N VAL A 42 5.47 -8.48 15.85
CA VAL A 42 4.77 -7.73 14.80
C VAL A 42 3.33 -8.19 14.68
N SER A 43 3.12 -9.50 14.57
CA SER A 43 1.78 -10.06 14.44
C SER A 43 0.88 -9.77 15.65
N GLU A 44 1.45 -9.79 16.87
CA GLU A 44 0.73 -9.36 18.07
C GLU A 44 0.37 -7.87 18.03
N ASN A 45 1.30 -7.02 17.59
CA ASN A 45 1.07 -5.58 17.46
C ASN A 45 0.01 -5.28 16.38
N GLU A 46 0.00 -6.00 15.25
CA GLU A 46 -1.03 -5.86 14.22
C GLU A 46 -2.41 -6.21 14.77
N SER A 47 -2.53 -7.30 15.54
CA SER A 47 -3.83 -7.67 16.11
C SER A 47 -4.32 -6.64 17.15
N ALA A 48 -3.40 -6.11 17.97
CA ALA A 48 -3.71 -5.03 18.90
C ALA A 48 -4.13 -3.75 18.17
N PHE A 49 -3.47 -3.42 17.06
CA PHE A 49 -3.81 -2.24 16.25
C PHE A 49 -5.14 -2.43 15.51
N ARG A 50 -5.45 -3.63 15.03
CA ARG A 50 -6.77 -3.98 14.48
C ARG A 50 -7.87 -3.78 15.52
N GLU A 51 -7.63 -4.22 16.75
CA GLU A 51 -8.59 -4.02 17.85
C GLU A 51 -8.78 -2.53 18.14
N ALA A 52 -7.69 -1.77 18.23
CA ALA A 52 -7.76 -0.33 18.43
C ALA A 52 -8.49 0.40 17.29
N LEU A 53 -8.34 -0.06 16.03
CA LEU A 53 -9.07 0.51 14.89
C LEU A 53 -10.57 0.25 14.91
N LYS A 54 -11.06 -0.70 15.71
CA LYS A 54 -12.50 -0.90 15.92
C LYS A 54 -13.17 0.26 16.66
N ASP A 55 -12.39 1.18 17.22
CA ASP A 55 -12.94 2.35 17.91
C ASP A 55 -12.99 3.61 17.02
N TYR A 56 -12.50 3.53 15.77
CA TYR A 56 -12.41 4.68 14.88
C TYR A 56 -13.48 4.69 13.80
N VAL A 57 -14.25 5.77 13.76
CA VAL A 57 -15.20 6.07 12.69
C VAL A 57 -14.55 6.99 11.65
N PHE A 58 -14.81 6.77 10.37
CA PHE A 58 -14.23 7.59 9.31
C PHE A 58 -15.15 7.73 8.11
N THR A 59 -14.98 8.84 7.38
CA THR A 59 -15.63 9.04 6.09
C THR A 59 -14.66 8.65 4.98
N ARG A 60 -15.06 7.70 4.14
CA ARG A 60 -14.34 7.32 2.93
C ARG A 60 -15.00 7.96 1.71
N ARG A 61 -14.19 8.46 0.79
CA ARG A 61 -14.65 8.93 -0.52
C ARG A 61 -13.91 8.15 -1.60
N ALA A 62 -14.64 7.33 -2.33
CA ALA A 62 -14.12 6.58 -3.48
C ALA A 62 -14.59 7.26 -4.76
N SER A 63 -13.66 7.52 -5.68
CA SER A 63 -13.97 8.06 -7.01
C SER A 63 -13.18 7.30 -8.06
N MET A 64 -13.88 6.80 -9.08
CA MET A 64 -13.28 6.16 -10.24
C MET A 64 -13.67 6.98 -11.47
N SER A 65 -12.72 7.19 -12.38
CA SER A 65 -12.93 7.97 -13.58
C SER A 65 -12.41 7.22 -14.79
N ASN A 66 -13.20 7.23 -15.85
CA ASN A 66 -12.73 6.80 -17.16
C ASN A 66 -11.96 7.96 -17.82
N ILE A 67 -10.73 7.69 -18.25
CA ILE A 67 -9.85 8.66 -18.91
C ILE A 67 -9.77 8.29 -20.39
N GLY A 68 -10.36 9.11 -21.24
CA GLY A 68 -10.30 8.93 -22.69
C GLY A 68 -8.89 9.17 -23.25
N LEU A 69 -8.69 8.78 -24.52
CA LEU A 69 -7.40 8.86 -25.22
C LEU A 69 -6.80 10.27 -25.30
N GLY A 70 -7.60 11.33 -25.13
CA GLY A 70 -7.16 12.73 -25.09
C GLY A 70 -6.99 13.29 -23.67
N GLY A 71 -7.05 12.45 -22.63
CA GLY A 71 -6.93 12.86 -21.23
C GLY A 71 -8.21 13.41 -20.60
N GLN A 72 -9.33 13.40 -21.31
CA GLN A 72 -10.63 13.86 -20.81
C GLN A 72 -11.33 12.79 -19.96
N VAL A 73 -12.00 13.23 -18.88
CA VAL A 73 -12.86 12.35 -18.08
C VAL A 73 -14.17 12.12 -18.84
N THR A 74 -14.43 10.88 -19.25
CA THR A 74 -15.61 10.50 -20.05
C THR A 74 -16.74 9.91 -19.20
N GLY A 75 -16.45 9.51 -17.97
CA GLY A 75 -17.41 8.96 -17.02
C GLY A 75 -16.83 8.92 -15.62
N THR A 76 -17.69 8.99 -14.60
CA THR A 76 -17.28 9.00 -13.20
C THR A 76 -18.23 8.15 -12.36
N TYR A 77 -17.62 7.40 -11.44
CA TYR A 77 -18.28 6.79 -10.31
C TYR A 77 -17.82 7.49 -9.03
N ARG A 78 -18.75 7.76 -8.12
CA ARG A 78 -18.45 8.33 -6.80
C ARG A 78 -19.31 7.69 -5.73
N ARG A 79 -18.68 7.35 -4.61
CA ARG A 79 -19.33 6.90 -3.39
C ARG A 79 -18.64 7.51 -2.18
N ASP A 80 -19.39 8.30 -1.43
CA ASP A 80 -18.97 8.81 -0.14
C ASP A 80 -19.73 8.03 0.94
N SER A 81 -18.98 7.41 1.84
CA SER A 81 -19.48 6.48 2.84
C SER A 81 -18.96 6.83 4.22
N PHE A 82 -19.83 6.78 5.21
CA PHE A 82 -19.48 6.91 6.62
C PHE A 82 -19.42 5.52 7.25
N MET A 83 -18.21 5.13 7.66
CA MET A 83 -17.94 3.85 8.32
C MET A 83 -18.07 4.05 9.83
N THR A 84 -19.01 3.34 10.46
CA THR A 84 -19.28 3.38 11.89
C THR A 84 -19.44 1.96 12.45
N PHE A 85 -19.57 1.82 13.76
CA PHE A 85 -19.89 0.56 14.42
C PHE A 85 -21.36 0.54 14.87
N ASN A 86 -21.99 -0.62 14.77
CA ASN A 86 -23.30 -0.89 15.37
C ASN A 86 -23.13 -1.17 16.87
N ALA A 87 -24.24 -1.13 17.62
CA ALA A 87 -24.25 -1.47 19.05
C ALA A 87 -23.70 -2.88 19.35
N ASP A 88 -23.77 -3.79 18.36
CA ASP A 88 -23.25 -5.16 18.43
C ASP A 88 -21.74 -5.28 18.08
N GLY A 89 -21.05 -4.15 17.86
CA GLY A 89 -19.62 -4.11 17.50
C GLY A 89 -19.31 -4.45 16.03
N GLY A 90 -20.32 -4.77 15.22
CA GLY A 90 -20.18 -4.96 13.78
C GLY A 90 -19.93 -3.64 13.04
N ARG A 91 -19.10 -3.67 11.99
CA ARG A 91 -18.90 -2.51 11.09
C ARG A 91 -20.18 -2.28 10.29
N PHE A 92 -20.59 -1.01 10.20
CA PHE A 92 -21.75 -0.57 9.45
C PHE A 92 -21.36 0.60 8.54
N GLU A 93 -21.74 0.49 7.28
CA GLU A 93 -21.52 1.54 6.28
C GLU A 93 -22.82 2.32 6.05
N LYS A 94 -22.77 3.62 6.29
CA LYS A 94 -23.83 4.56 5.89
C LYS A 94 -23.41 5.30 4.64
N ILE A 95 -24.12 5.07 3.53
CA ILE A 95 -23.91 5.82 2.29
C ILE A 95 -24.35 7.27 2.50
N LEU A 96 -23.43 8.21 2.34
CA LEU A 96 -23.72 9.65 2.43
C LEU A 96 -24.06 10.23 1.05
N PHE A 97 -23.37 9.77 0.01
CA PHE A 97 -23.54 10.28 -1.34
C PHE A 97 -23.14 9.22 -2.37
N ALA A 98 -24.06 8.85 -3.26
CA ALA A 98 -23.82 7.89 -4.34
C ALA A 98 -24.68 8.27 -5.57
N PRO A 99 -24.23 9.21 -6.40
CA PRO A 99 -24.93 9.57 -7.63
C PRO A 99 -24.93 8.41 -8.64
N ILE A 100 -25.81 8.50 -9.64
CA ILE A 100 -25.85 7.54 -10.74
C ILE A 100 -24.49 7.56 -11.47
N SER A 101 -23.89 6.38 -11.62
CA SER A 101 -22.62 6.22 -12.34
C SER A 101 -22.76 6.60 -13.81
N THR A 102 -21.78 7.32 -14.34
CA THR A 102 -21.68 7.61 -15.78
C THR A 102 -20.53 6.86 -16.44
N LEU A 103 -19.97 5.85 -15.76
CA LEU A 103 -18.92 5.00 -16.33
C LEU A 103 -19.45 4.24 -17.56
N THR A 104 -18.65 4.24 -18.62
CA THR A 104 -18.97 3.63 -19.92
C THR A 104 -18.11 2.41 -20.26
N GLU A 105 -16.85 2.40 -19.81
CA GLU A 105 -15.86 1.37 -20.18
C GLU A 105 -15.62 0.32 -19.09
N MET A 106 -16.04 0.61 -17.85
CA MET A 106 -15.88 -0.29 -16.71
C MET A 106 -17.13 -0.26 -15.83
N THR A 107 -17.41 -1.40 -15.19
CA THR A 107 -18.50 -1.53 -14.23
C THR A 107 -17.89 -1.84 -12.88
N VAL A 108 -18.36 -1.16 -11.84
CA VAL A 108 -17.92 -1.41 -10.46
C VAL A 108 -18.67 -2.64 -9.95
N THR A 109 -17.94 -3.69 -9.59
CA THR A 109 -18.53 -4.92 -9.05
C THR A 109 -18.72 -4.83 -7.53
N PRO A 110 -19.54 -5.70 -6.92
CA PRO A 110 -19.66 -5.78 -5.47
C PRO A 110 -18.33 -6.04 -4.77
N GLU A 111 -17.45 -6.85 -5.37
CA GLU A 111 -16.12 -7.16 -4.86
C GLU A 111 -15.23 -5.90 -4.85
N ASP A 112 -15.27 -5.10 -5.93
CA ASP A 112 -14.57 -3.81 -5.97
C ASP A 112 -15.06 -2.89 -4.85
N LEU A 113 -16.35 -2.93 -4.51
CA LEU A 113 -16.92 -2.13 -3.42
C LEU A 113 -16.52 -2.63 -2.04
N GLU A 114 -16.32 -3.93 -1.87
CA GLU A 114 -15.82 -4.54 -0.64
C GLU A 114 -14.34 -4.17 -0.42
N ASP A 115 -13.52 -4.25 -1.47
CA ASP A 115 -12.13 -3.80 -1.43
C ASP A 115 -12.04 -2.29 -1.13
N LEU A 116 -12.86 -1.49 -1.82
CA LEU A 116 -13.04 -0.07 -1.50
C LEU A 116 -13.72 0.17 -0.15
N GLY A 117 -14.32 -0.84 0.47
CA GLY A 117 -15.07 -0.81 1.75
C GLY A 117 -14.21 -1.23 2.94
N GLY A 118 -13.14 -1.99 2.70
CA GLY A 118 -12.16 -2.35 3.71
C GLY A 118 -11.11 -3.31 3.18
N VAL A 119 -10.14 -2.84 2.38
CA VAL A 119 -8.83 -3.51 2.29
C VAL A 119 -8.38 -3.84 3.71
N ASN A 120 -8.22 -5.14 4.01
CA ASN A 120 -7.71 -5.57 5.30
C ASN A 120 -6.27 -5.07 5.41
N PRO A 121 -5.98 -4.04 6.23
CA PRO A 121 -4.64 -3.51 6.34
C PRO A 121 -3.72 -4.43 7.14
N PHE A 122 -4.28 -5.50 7.76
CA PHE A 122 -3.59 -6.42 8.67
C PHE A 122 -3.42 -7.78 8.02
N ALA A 123 -2.43 -7.87 7.15
CA ALA A 123 -2.12 -9.10 6.43
C ALA A 123 -1.29 -10.09 7.27
N LEU A 124 -0.64 -9.66 8.37
CA LEU A 124 0.31 -10.46 9.14
C LEU A 124 -0.18 -10.70 10.59
N GLU A 125 -1.49 -10.83 10.79
CA GLU A 125 -2.04 -11.27 12.07
C GLU A 125 -1.55 -12.68 12.44
N PRO A 126 -1.57 -13.07 13.73
CA PRO A 126 -0.96 -14.33 14.18
C PRO A 126 -1.48 -15.58 13.47
N TYR A 127 -2.74 -15.58 13.04
CA TYR A 127 -3.35 -16.70 12.30
C TYR A 127 -2.88 -16.79 10.84
N ALA A 128 -2.45 -15.66 10.25
CA ALA A 128 -2.04 -15.57 8.86
C ALA A 128 -0.55 -15.84 8.66
N ILE A 129 0.28 -15.68 9.70
CA ILE A 129 1.74 -15.97 9.66
C ILE A 129 2.09 -17.31 8.99
N PRO A 130 1.39 -18.43 9.24
CA PRO A 130 1.71 -19.71 8.60
C PRO A 130 1.50 -19.71 7.07
N GLN A 131 0.77 -18.75 6.50
CA GLN A 131 0.47 -18.65 5.08
C GLN A 131 1.58 -17.92 4.30
N TYR A 132 2.56 -17.31 4.98
CA TYR A 132 3.64 -16.54 4.37
C TYR A 132 5.02 -17.16 4.63
N ASN A 133 5.95 -16.88 3.71
CA ASN A 133 7.37 -17.10 3.88
C ASN A 133 8.03 -15.76 4.21
N PHE A 134 8.88 -15.76 5.24
CA PHE A 134 9.60 -14.57 5.72
C PHE A 134 11.09 -14.74 5.48
N ASN A 135 11.68 -13.85 4.68
CA ASN A 135 13.11 -13.79 4.40
C ASN A 135 13.69 -12.53 5.01
N PHE A 136 14.58 -12.67 5.98
CA PHE A 136 15.27 -11.51 6.59
C PHE A 136 16.37 -10.99 5.66
N GLN A 137 16.30 -9.72 5.26
CA GLN A 137 17.22 -9.10 4.30
C GLN A 137 18.34 -8.30 4.98
N GLY A 138 18.08 -7.77 6.18
CA GLY A 138 19.04 -6.98 6.94
C GLY A 138 18.39 -5.87 7.74
N VAL A 139 19.20 -4.88 8.14
CA VAL A 139 18.75 -3.70 8.85
C VAL A 139 18.90 -2.48 7.95
N GLU A 140 17.89 -1.62 7.94
CA GLU A 140 17.88 -0.38 7.19
C GLU A 140 17.67 0.78 8.15
N ARG A 141 18.56 1.78 8.08
CA ARG A 141 18.39 3.01 8.84
C ARG A 141 17.48 3.95 8.06
N ILE A 142 16.33 4.28 8.65
CA ILE A 142 15.45 5.35 8.15
C ILE A 142 15.33 6.39 9.26
N ASP A 143 15.70 7.63 8.94
CA ASP A 143 15.84 8.71 9.91
C ASP A 143 16.70 8.28 11.12
N ASP A 144 16.12 8.24 12.32
CA ASP A 144 16.80 7.88 13.58
C ASP A 144 16.54 6.42 14.02
N TYR A 145 15.89 5.60 13.19
CA TYR A 145 15.47 4.24 13.55
C TYR A 145 16.16 3.15 12.74
N ASP A 146 16.69 2.15 13.43
CA ASP A 146 17.13 0.88 12.83
C ASP A 146 15.93 -0.03 12.59
N LEU A 147 15.58 -0.26 11.33
CA LEU A 147 14.45 -1.09 10.92
C LEU A 147 14.90 -2.45 10.43
N TYR A 148 14.23 -3.50 10.85
CA TYR A 148 14.40 -4.83 10.30
C TYR A 148 13.65 -4.96 8.98
N VAL A 149 14.35 -5.41 7.93
CA VAL A 149 13.79 -5.55 6.59
C VAL A 149 13.47 -7.02 6.32
N PHE A 150 12.20 -7.29 6.03
CA PHE A 150 11.71 -8.60 5.65
C PHE A 150 11.16 -8.58 4.23
N ASP A 151 11.57 -9.55 3.44
CA ASP A 151 10.89 -9.92 2.21
C ASP A 151 9.83 -10.97 2.56
N VAL A 152 8.57 -10.66 2.27
CA VAL A 152 7.40 -11.46 2.65
C VAL A 152 6.68 -11.89 1.39
N ALA A 153 6.54 -13.19 1.21
CA ALA A 153 5.86 -13.77 0.05
C ALA A 153 4.80 -14.80 0.49
N PRO A 154 3.62 -14.82 -0.15
CA PRO A 154 2.61 -15.83 0.15
C PRO A 154 3.09 -17.22 -0.28
N LYS A 155 2.72 -18.25 0.48
CA LYS A 155 3.03 -19.66 0.14
C LYS A 155 2.18 -20.18 -1.00
N VAL A 156 0.96 -19.67 -1.12
CA VAL A 156 0.00 -20.03 -2.15
C VAL A 156 -0.43 -18.73 -2.81
N ILE A 157 -0.24 -18.63 -4.12
CA ILE A 157 -0.77 -17.52 -4.90
C ILE A 157 -2.27 -17.81 -5.07
N PRO A 158 -3.16 -16.94 -4.56
CA PRO A 158 -4.58 -17.12 -4.78
C PRO A 158 -4.89 -17.00 -6.28
N ASP A 159 -5.78 -17.85 -6.80
CA ASP A 159 -6.23 -17.75 -8.19
C ASP A 159 -7.05 -16.47 -8.36
N PRO A 160 -6.65 -15.53 -9.23
CA PRO A 160 -7.35 -14.26 -9.43
C PRO A 160 -8.79 -14.42 -9.95
N LYS A 161 -9.20 -15.63 -10.36
CA LYS A 161 -10.56 -15.95 -10.80
C LYS A 161 -11.41 -16.65 -9.75
N SER A 162 -10.87 -16.93 -8.57
CA SER A 162 -11.62 -17.58 -7.50
C SER A 162 -12.50 -16.55 -6.78
N PRO A 163 -13.82 -16.81 -6.62
CA PRO A 163 -14.75 -15.89 -5.95
C PRO A 163 -14.43 -15.68 -4.45
N ASN A 164 -13.57 -16.51 -3.85
CA ASN A 164 -13.11 -16.39 -2.47
C ASN A 164 -11.60 -16.08 -2.38
N SER A 165 -10.98 -15.63 -3.48
CA SER A 165 -9.59 -15.17 -3.43
C SER A 165 -9.53 -13.80 -2.79
N ASP A 166 -9.16 -13.74 -1.52
CA ASP A 166 -8.76 -12.48 -0.89
C ASP A 166 -7.56 -11.92 -1.66
N CYS A 167 -7.81 -10.96 -2.55
CA CYS A 167 -6.78 -10.25 -3.31
C CYS A 167 -5.82 -9.49 -2.37
N SER A 168 -6.23 -9.25 -1.11
CA SER A 168 -5.35 -8.71 -0.06
C SER A 168 -4.16 -9.63 0.29
N SER A 169 -4.31 -10.95 0.12
CA SER A 169 -3.20 -11.91 0.28
C SER A 169 -2.27 -11.94 -0.94
N ALA A 170 -2.70 -11.35 -2.05
CA ALA A 170 -1.90 -11.10 -3.24
C ALA A 170 -1.13 -9.77 -3.15
N ALA A 171 -0.80 -9.29 -1.94
CA ALA A 171 0.21 -8.27 -1.74
C ALA A 171 1.57 -8.80 -2.25
N PHE A 172 1.77 -8.62 -3.55
CA PHE A 172 2.98 -8.89 -4.31
C PHE A 172 4.23 -8.51 -3.53
N GLY A 173 5.19 -9.46 -3.42
CA GLY A 173 6.57 -9.30 -2.95
C GLY A 173 6.87 -7.97 -2.27
N SER A 174 6.23 -7.75 -1.12
CA SER A 174 6.27 -6.47 -0.45
C SER A 174 7.40 -6.53 0.57
N ILE A 175 8.36 -5.61 0.41
CA ILE A 175 9.41 -5.41 1.40
C ILE A 175 8.76 -4.72 2.60
N PHE A 176 8.60 -5.45 3.69
CA PHE A 176 8.13 -4.89 4.95
C PHE A 176 9.31 -4.38 5.75
N ARG A 177 9.22 -3.11 6.16
CA ARG A 177 10.15 -2.47 7.08
C ARG A 177 9.49 -2.44 8.45
N ILE A 178 10.14 -3.04 9.43
CA ILE A 178 9.58 -3.29 10.74
C ILE A 178 10.47 -2.64 11.79
N LEU A 179 9.87 -1.83 12.67
CA LEU A 179 10.49 -1.26 13.87
C LEU A 179 10.77 -2.31 14.94
#